data_AF-A0A2M3Z6Z8-F1
#
_entry.id   AF-A0A2M3Z6Z8-F1
#
_cell.length_a   1.000
_cell.length_b   1.000
_cell.length_c   1.000
_cell.angle_alpha   90.00
_cell.angle_beta   90.00
_cell.angle_gamma   90.00
#
_symmetry.space_group_name_H-M   'P 1'
#
loop_
_entity.id
_entity.type
_entity.pdbx_description
1 polymer ?
#
loop_
_entity_poly.entity_id
_entity_poly.type
_entity_poly.pdbx_seq_one_letter_code
_entity_poly.pdbx_strand_id
1 'polypeptide(L)'
;MVIKVYISGMSGNKEVKKRQQRVALILDSKQIEYSVIDITESSEAATAEKEFMQTNALQKGSTISDPNPRHPLPPQIFKDDVYCGDYEGFDAANEEDKLEEFLQLRPATKTEVTTEPVKSSEAEETAAEAAADDDTSENKENKTEDSNGGGANDEV
;
A
#
# COMPACT_ATOMS: atom_id res chain seq x y z
N MET A 1 13.75 -22.64 3.88
CA MET A 1 13.23 -21.50 3.10
C MET A 1 11.75 -21.43 3.36
N VAL A 2 11.35 -20.52 4.24
CA VAL A 2 9.96 -20.32 4.62
C VAL A 2 9.63 -18.85 4.35
N ILE A 3 8.55 -18.60 3.60
CA ILE A 3 8.02 -17.25 3.44
C ILE A 3 7.24 -16.90 4.70
N LYS A 4 7.62 -15.83 5.38
CA LYS A 4 6.91 -15.30 6.55
C LYS A 4 6.13 -14.06 6.12
N VAL A 5 4.81 -14.10 6.31
CA VAL A 5 3.91 -12.98 6.01
C VAL A 5 3.41 -12.42 7.34
N TYR A 6 3.79 -11.18 7.61
CA TYR A 6 3.40 -10.47 8.82
C TYR A 6 2.06 -9.81 8.60
N ILE A 7 1.09 -10.18 9.42
CA ILE A 7 -0.28 -9.68 9.35
C ILE A 7 -0.69 -9.06 10.67
N SER A 8 -1.83 -8.36 10.67
CA SER A 8 -2.42 -7.80 11.88
C SER A 8 -3.90 -8.13 11.94
N GLY A 9 -4.26 -9.22 12.64
CA GLY A 9 -5.64 -9.68 12.77
C GLY A 9 -6.57 -8.60 13.35
N MET A 10 -6.06 -7.81 14.29
CA MET A 10 -6.81 -6.72 14.95
C MET A 10 -6.57 -5.32 14.34
N SER A 11 -6.18 -5.21 13.06
CA SER A 11 -6.03 -3.89 12.43
C SER A 11 -7.35 -3.10 12.35
N GLY A 12 -7.32 -1.84 12.76
CA GLY A 12 -8.43 -0.89 12.57
C GLY A 12 -8.52 -0.32 11.14
N ASN A 13 -7.46 -0.47 10.33
CA ASN A 13 -7.43 0.04 8.96
C ASN A 13 -7.99 -1.02 7.98
N LYS A 14 -9.13 -0.70 7.35
CA LYS A 14 -9.80 -1.59 6.39
C LYS A 14 -8.94 -1.90 5.16
N GLU A 15 -8.13 -0.94 4.72
CA GLU A 15 -7.26 -1.10 3.55
C GLU A 15 -6.14 -2.09 3.84
N VAL A 16 -5.50 -1.97 5.01
CA VAL A 16 -4.50 -2.91 5.51
C VAL A 16 -5.05 -4.34 5.55
N LYS A 17 -6.27 -4.55 6.05
CA LYS A 17 -6.93 -5.87 6.06
C LYS A 17 -7.16 -6.43 4.65
N LYS A 18 -7.63 -5.61 3.72
CA LYS A 18 -7.81 -6.02 2.32
C LYS A 18 -6.49 -6.42 1.66
N ARG A 19 -5.43 -5.64 1.89
CA ARG A 19 -4.08 -5.92 1.37
C ARG A 19 -3.54 -7.24 1.92
N GLN A 20 -3.65 -7.48 3.23
CA GLN A 20 -3.26 -8.75 3.86
C GLN A 20 -4.02 -9.94 3.27
N GLN A 21 -5.34 -9.84 3.14
CA GLN A 21 -6.17 -10.89 2.57
C GLN A 21 -5.81 -11.16 1.10
N ARG A 22 -5.53 -10.12 0.33
CA ARG A 22 -5.11 -10.24 -1.08
C ARG A 22 -3.76 -10.95 -1.22
N VAL A 23 -2.78 -10.63 -0.37
CA VAL A 23 -1.49 -11.32 -0.35
C VAL A 23 -1.67 -12.81 -0.08
N ALA A 24 -2.45 -13.18 0.95
CA ALA A 24 -2.74 -14.58 1.26
C ALA A 24 -3.38 -15.31 0.06
N LEU A 25 -4.41 -14.70 -0.56
CA LEU A 25 -5.10 -15.28 -1.70
C LEU A 25 -4.19 -15.50 -2.91
N ILE A 26 -3.25 -14.59 -3.16
CA ILE A 26 -2.28 -14.72 -4.25
C ILE A 26 -1.28 -15.84 -3.96
N LEU A 27 -0.76 -15.92 -2.72
CA LEU A 27 0.16 -16.99 -2.31
C LEU A 27 -0.50 -18.37 -2.42
N ASP A 28 -1.75 -18.50 -1.98
CA ASP A 28 -2.55 -19.72 -2.12
C ASP A 28 -2.73 -20.09 -3.61
N SER A 29 -3.03 -19.10 -4.45
CA SER A 29 -3.22 -19.30 -5.89
C SER A 29 -1.94 -19.77 -6.60
N LYS A 30 -0.77 -19.29 -6.17
CA LYS A 30 0.54 -19.70 -6.69
C LYS A 30 1.07 -20.98 -6.02
N GLN A 31 0.31 -21.57 -5.07
CA GLN A 31 0.69 -22.76 -4.30
C GLN A 31 2.04 -22.65 -3.59
N ILE A 32 2.35 -21.46 -3.07
CA ILE A 32 3.59 -21.21 -2.32
C ILE A 32 3.32 -21.46 -0.85
N GLU A 33 4.19 -22.20 -0.17
CA GLU A 33 4.07 -22.43 1.28
C GLU A 33 4.57 -21.20 2.04
N TYR A 34 3.71 -20.65 2.90
CA TYR A 34 4.01 -19.48 3.73
C TYR A 34 3.52 -19.66 5.17
N SER A 35 4.21 -19.01 6.10
CA SER A 35 3.85 -18.90 7.50
C SER A 35 3.24 -17.52 7.74
N VAL A 36 2.04 -17.51 8.28
CA VAL A 36 1.36 -16.28 8.71
C VAL A 36 1.77 -15.98 10.13
N ILE A 37 2.31 -14.79 10.37
CA ILE A 37 2.65 -14.32 11.71
C ILE A 37 1.78 -13.11 12.04
N ASP A 38 0.91 -13.26 13.04
CA ASP A 38 0.09 -12.16 13.53
C ASP A 38 0.84 -11.36 14.61
N ILE A 39 1.21 -10.13 14.28
CA ILE A 39 1.89 -9.22 15.21
C ILE A 39 0.94 -8.54 16.20
N THR A 40 -0.38 -8.78 16.08
CA THR A 40 -1.38 -8.24 17.01
C THR A 40 -1.69 -9.19 18.16
N GLU A 41 -1.22 -10.43 18.10
CA GLU A 41 -1.31 -11.33 19.25
C GLU A 41 -0.46 -10.82 20.41
N SER A 42 -0.95 -11.00 21.63
CA SER A 42 -0.23 -10.63 22.85
C SER A 42 0.77 -11.69 23.31
N SER A 43 1.23 -12.56 22.39
CA SER A 43 2.23 -13.56 22.71
C SER A 43 3.63 -12.94 22.73
N GLU A 44 4.52 -13.48 23.54
CA GLU A 44 5.92 -13.03 23.60
C GLU A 44 6.59 -13.15 22.22
N ALA A 45 6.25 -14.21 21.47
CA ALA A 45 6.73 -14.42 20.11
C ALA A 45 6.24 -13.31 19.16
N ALA A 46 4.94 -12.99 19.15
CA ALA A 46 4.38 -11.93 18.29
C ALA A 46 4.97 -10.55 18.61
N THR A 47 5.30 -10.29 19.88
CA THR A 47 5.95 -9.04 20.28
C THR A 47 7.36 -8.94 19.71
N ALA A 48 8.16 -9.99 19.82
CA ALA A 48 9.50 -10.03 19.21
C ALA A 48 9.43 -9.90 17.68
N GLU A 49 8.45 -10.56 17.06
CA GLU A 49 8.25 -10.56 15.60
C GLU A 49 7.78 -9.19 15.10
N LYS A 50 6.97 -8.47 15.88
CA LYS A 50 6.63 -7.07 15.63
C LYS A 50 7.87 -6.18 15.63
N GLU A 51 8.76 -6.32 16.61
CA GLU A 51 10.00 -5.55 16.68
C GLU A 51 10.97 -5.91 15.56
N PHE A 52 11.03 -7.20 15.20
CA PHE A 52 11.81 -7.69 14.07
C PHE A 52 11.32 -7.06 12.76
N MET A 53 10.01 -7.09 12.50
CA MET A 53 9.40 -6.44 11.33
C MET A 53 9.72 -4.94 11.33
N GLN A 54 9.62 -4.26 12.46
CA GLN A 54 9.88 -2.82 12.57
C GLN A 54 11.34 -2.44 12.30
N THR A 55 12.27 -3.32 12.65
CA THR A 55 13.71 -3.09 12.51
C THR A 55 14.22 -3.48 11.12
N ASN A 56 13.70 -4.57 10.55
CA ASN A 56 14.18 -5.12 9.29
C ASN A 56 13.36 -4.68 8.06
N ALA A 57 12.16 -4.12 8.24
CA ALA A 57 11.40 -3.60 7.11
C ALA A 57 12.09 -2.38 6.51
N LEU A 58 12.47 -2.49 5.23
CA LEU A 58 13.05 -1.37 4.48
C LEU A 58 11.99 -0.39 4.01
N GLN A 59 10.76 -0.87 3.78
CA GLN A 59 9.63 -0.02 3.42
C GLN A 59 8.60 -0.05 4.53
N LYS A 60 8.05 1.12 4.83
CA LYS A 60 7.01 1.24 5.85
C LYS A 60 5.62 0.89 5.31
N GLY A 61 5.50 0.70 4.00
CA GLY A 61 4.23 0.78 3.30
C GLY A 61 3.64 2.19 3.38
N SER A 62 2.65 2.45 2.54
CA SER A 62 1.81 3.63 2.62
C SER A 62 0.37 3.24 2.30
N THR A 63 -0.60 3.92 2.91
CA THR A 63 -2.02 3.78 2.55
C THR A 63 -2.57 5.14 2.19
N ILE A 64 -3.74 5.19 1.54
CA ILE A 64 -4.38 6.47 1.21
C ILE A 64 -4.71 7.25 2.50
N SER A 65 -5.05 6.54 3.58
CA SER A 65 -5.38 7.15 4.87
C SER A 65 -4.14 7.59 5.66
N ASP A 66 -3.05 6.84 5.54
CA ASP A 66 -1.78 7.09 6.20
C ASP A 66 -0.64 7.02 5.17
N PRO A 67 -0.33 8.14 4.48
CA PRO A 67 0.69 8.15 3.43
C PRO A 67 2.10 8.05 3.99
N ASN A 68 2.32 8.40 5.26
CA ASN A 68 3.65 8.36 5.89
C ASN A 68 3.59 7.73 7.30
N PRO A 69 3.37 6.40 7.39
CA PRO A 69 3.20 5.74 8.68
C PRO A 69 4.52 5.76 9.47
N ARG A 70 4.44 5.99 10.79
CA ARG A 70 5.63 6.01 11.65
C ARG A 70 6.34 4.65 11.70
N HIS A 71 5.56 3.59 11.70
CA HIS A 71 6.00 2.20 11.74
C HIS A 71 5.55 1.47 10.48
N PRO A 72 6.28 0.43 10.03
CA PRO A 72 5.86 -0.39 8.91
C PRO A 72 4.46 -0.98 9.13
N LEU A 73 3.59 -0.75 8.15
CA LEU A 73 2.25 -1.30 8.10
C LEU A 73 2.30 -2.69 7.46
N PRO A 74 1.62 -3.69 8.05
CA PRO A 74 1.41 -4.97 7.40
C PRO A 74 0.47 -4.82 6.19
N PRO A 75 0.52 -5.70 5.17
CA PRO A 75 1.35 -6.90 5.11
C PRO A 75 2.81 -6.58 4.80
N GLN A 76 3.72 -7.27 5.49
CA GLN A 76 5.16 -7.25 5.21
C GLN A 76 5.61 -8.68 4.94
N ILE A 77 6.39 -8.87 3.87
CA ILE A 77 6.80 -10.20 3.45
C ILE A 77 8.30 -10.36 3.65
N PHE A 78 8.67 -11.45 4.32
CA PHE A 78 10.04 -11.85 4.54
C PHE A 78 10.24 -13.27 4.05
N LYS A 79 11.47 -13.56 3.64
CA LYS A 79 11.92 -14.92 3.38
C LYS A 79 12.95 -15.28 4.43
N ASP A 80 12.59 -16.20 5.31
CA ASP A 80 13.36 -16.56 6.49
C ASP A 80 13.64 -15.30 7.35
N ASP A 81 14.78 -14.62 7.16
CA ASP A 81 15.16 -13.38 7.85
C ASP A 81 15.47 -12.22 6.88
N VAL A 82 15.23 -12.40 5.57
CA VAL A 82 15.49 -11.41 4.53
C VAL A 82 14.20 -10.70 4.16
N TYR A 83 14.22 -9.37 4.18
CA TYR A 83 13.10 -8.55 3.72
C TYR A 83 12.89 -8.69 2.20
N CYS A 84 11.70 -9.12 1.78
CA CYS A 84 11.33 -9.20 0.36
C CYS A 84 10.67 -7.91 -0.12
N GLY A 85 9.71 -7.40 0.66
CA GLY A 85 9.00 -6.17 0.31
C GLY A 85 7.64 -6.05 1.02
N ASP A 86 6.97 -4.94 0.72
CA ASP A 86 5.62 -4.64 1.20
C ASP A 86 4.53 -5.09 0.20
N TYR A 87 3.29 -4.68 0.46
CA TYR A 87 2.16 -4.95 -0.43
C TYR A 87 2.37 -4.44 -1.86
N GLU A 88 2.89 -3.22 -2.05
CA GLU A 88 3.00 -2.62 -3.38
C GLU A 88 4.02 -3.36 -4.23
N GLY A 89 5.18 -3.67 -3.64
CA GLY A 89 6.19 -4.50 -4.30
C GLY A 89 5.65 -5.89 -4.67
N PHE A 90 4.85 -6.49 -3.79
CA PHE A 90 4.25 -7.79 -4.02
C PHE A 90 3.19 -7.78 -5.13
N ASP A 91 2.29 -6.79 -5.15
CA ASP A 91 1.24 -6.67 -6.17
C ASP A 91 1.87 -6.40 -7.54
N ALA A 92 2.89 -5.52 -7.62
CA ALA A 92 3.64 -5.27 -8.84
C ALA A 92 4.35 -6.54 -9.35
N ALA A 93 5.02 -7.29 -8.47
CA ALA A 93 5.64 -8.55 -8.84
C ALA A 93 4.63 -9.62 -9.29
N ASN A 94 3.42 -9.61 -8.72
CA ASN A 94 2.33 -10.48 -9.15
C ASN A 94 1.79 -10.09 -10.54
N GLU A 95 1.65 -8.80 -10.83
CA GLU A 95 1.25 -8.29 -12.15
C GLU A 95 2.29 -8.61 -13.24
N GLU A 96 3.58 -8.59 -12.88
CA GLU A 96 4.68 -8.97 -13.78
C GLU A 96 4.94 -10.48 -13.86
N ASP A 97 4.16 -11.32 -13.16
CA ASP A 97 4.38 -12.76 -13.02
C ASP A 97 5.76 -13.17 -12.46
N LYS A 98 6.43 -12.24 -11.75
CA LYS A 98 7.75 -12.41 -11.11
C LYS A 98 7.65 -12.63 -9.60
N LEU A 99 6.51 -13.10 -9.11
CA LEU A 99 6.29 -13.29 -7.67
C LEU A 99 7.34 -14.20 -7.02
N GLU A 100 7.73 -15.27 -7.70
CA GLU A 100 8.77 -16.18 -7.21
C GLU A 100 10.16 -15.53 -7.13
N GLU A 101 10.46 -14.58 -8.02
CA GLU A 101 11.71 -13.82 -7.98
C GLU A 101 11.68 -12.79 -6.84
N PHE A 102 10.53 -12.12 -6.64
CA PHE A 102 10.31 -11.19 -5.53
C PHE A 102 10.43 -11.89 -4.18
N LEU A 103 9.87 -13.09 -4.06
CA LEU A 103 10.01 -13.96 -2.89
C LEU A 103 11.37 -14.66 -2.82
N GLN A 104 12.29 -14.36 -3.76
CA GLN A 104 13.63 -14.93 -3.88
C GLN A 104 13.64 -16.47 -3.85
N LEU A 105 12.59 -17.11 -4.35
CA LEU A 105 12.42 -18.56 -4.40
C LEU A 105 13.18 -19.17 -5.59
N ARG A 106 13.21 -18.47 -6.72
CA ARG A 106 14.09 -18.81 -7.84
C ARG A 106 15.38 -18.01 -7.77
N PRO A 107 16.58 -18.64 -7.83
CA PRO A 107 17.78 -17.89 -8.20
C PRO A 107 17.56 -17.38 -9.62
N ALA A 108 17.88 -16.11 -9.89
CA ALA A 108 17.76 -15.51 -11.22
C ALA A 108 18.55 -16.34 -12.25
N THR A 109 17.90 -17.32 -12.87
CA THR A 109 18.40 -17.96 -14.08
C THR A 109 18.22 -16.93 -15.17
N LYS A 110 19.27 -16.13 -15.38
CA LYS A 110 19.47 -15.26 -16.55
C LYS A 110 18.99 -16.00 -17.79
N THR A 111 17.77 -15.72 -18.21
CA THR A 111 17.34 -15.95 -19.59
C THR A 111 17.08 -14.56 -20.12
N GLU A 112 17.94 -14.18 -21.05
CA GLU A 112 18.09 -12.84 -21.58
C GLU A 112 16.77 -12.30 -22.14
N VAL A 113 16.25 -11.23 -21.55
CA VAL A 113 15.69 -10.12 -22.34
C VAL A 113 16.19 -8.83 -21.69
N THR A 114 17.29 -8.36 -22.25
CA THR A 114 17.79 -7.00 -22.14
C THR A 114 16.68 -6.01 -22.50
N THR A 115 16.23 -5.21 -21.53
CA THR A 115 15.85 -3.82 -21.78
C THR A 115 16.38 -2.97 -20.65
N GLU A 116 17.08 -1.92 -21.06
CA GLU A 116 18.11 -1.17 -20.37
C GLU A 116 17.63 -0.27 -19.23
N PRO A 117 18.54 0.16 -18.33
CA PRO A 117 18.28 1.17 -17.33
C PRO A 117 18.32 2.57 -17.96
N VAL A 118 17.18 3.25 -18.11
CA VAL A 118 17.18 4.69 -18.40
C VAL A 118 17.24 5.45 -17.07
N LYS A 119 18.46 5.61 -16.57
CA LYS A 119 18.80 6.58 -15.54
C LYS A 119 19.18 7.88 -16.26
N SER A 120 18.29 8.86 -16.24
CA SER A 120 18.61 10.25 -16.59
C SER A 120 18.42 11.10 -15.34
N SER A 121 19.52 11.31 -14.62
CA SER A 121 19.70 12.40 -13.68
C SER A 121 20.16 13.65 -14.43
N GLU A 122 19.69 14.82 -14.00
CA GLU A 122 20.39 16.14 -13.84
C GLU A 122 19.33 17.27 -13.88
N ALA A 123 19.09 17.94 -12.74
CA ALA A 123 19.72 19.19 -12.26
C ALA A 123 19.05 20.43 -12.91
N GLU A 124 18.17 21.15 -12.21
CA GLU A 124 18.41 22.27 -11.26
C GLU A 124 18.76 23.61 -11.96
N GLU A 125 17.93 24.63 -11.71
CA GLU A 125 18.14 26.11 -11.67
C GLU A 125 16.88 26.83 -12.20
N THR A 126 16.38 27.97 -11.73
CA THR A 126 16.53 28.84 -10.54
C THR A 126 15.49 29.95 -10.72
N ALA A 127 14.96 30.44 -9.60
CA ALA A 127 14.60 31.83 -9.27
C ALA A 127 13.65 32.71 -10.14
N ALA A 128 12.65 33.24 -9.40
CA ALA A 128 12.13 34.63 -9.38
C ALA A 128 11.26 35.12 -10.57
N GLU A 129 10.28 36.01 -10.43
CA GLU A 129 9.38 36.52 -9.38
C GLU A 129 8.38 37.47 -10.10
N ALA A 130 7.18 37.64 -9.53
CA ALA A 130 6.34 38.85 -9.53
C ALA A 130 5.24 39.12 -10.61
N ALA A 131 4.12 39.60 -10.02
CA ALA A 131 3.01 40.46 -10.50
C ALA A 131 1.88 39.80 -11.32
N ALA A 132 0.70 39.62 -10.70
CA ALA A 132 -0.49 40.52 -10.71
C ALA A 132 -1.21 40.45 -12.07
N ASP A 133 -2.51 40.19 -12.20
CA ASP A 133 -3.67 40.81 -11.53
C ASP A 133 -4.95 40.06 -11.97
N ASP A 134 -5.98 40.15 -11.14
CA ASP A 134 -7.43 40.17 -11.42
C ASP A 134 -8.03 39.34 -12.58
N ASP A 135 -8.99 38.46 -12.26
CA ASP A 135 -10.38 38.65 -12.74
C ASP A 135 -11.33 37.74 -11.96
N THR A 136 -12.25 38.39 -11.28
CA THR A 136 -13.40 37.84 -10.58
C THR A 136 -14.45 37.45 -11.60
N SER A 137 -14.84 36.17 -11.70
CA SER A 137 -16.05 35.78 -12.43
C SER A 137 -17.04 35.09 -11.52
N GLU A 138 -17.88 35.93 -10.89
CA GLU A 138 -19.27 35.59 -10.60
C GLU A 138 -20.02 35.37 -11.92
N ASN A 139 -20.75 34.25 -12.03
CA ASN A 139 -21.92 34.16 -12.91
C ASN A 139 -22.88 33.11 -12.30
N LYS A 140 -23.82 33.54 -11.46
CA LYS A 140 -25.19 33.97 -11.81
C LYS A 140 -26.05 32.84 -12.40
N GLU A 141 -26.79 32.22 -11.50
CA GLU A 141 -28.25 32.13 -11.49
C GLU A 141 -29.00 32.19 -12.84
N ASN A 142 -29.70 31.09 -13.16
CA ASN A 142 -31.04 31.14 -13.74
C ASN A 142 -31.76 29.79 -13.39
N LYS A 143 -32.75 29.77 -12.49
CA LYS A 143 -34.21 29.93 -12.71
C LYS A 143 -34.80 28.73 -13.49
N THR A 144 -35.87 28.03 -13.10
CA THR A 144 -37.20 28.50 -12.65
C THR A 144 -38.06 27.30 -12.16
N GLU A 145 -38.95 27.58 -11.19
CA GLU A 145 -40.27 27.04 -10.78
C GLU A 145 -40.87 25.85 -11.58
N ASP A 146 -41.69 24.93 -11.06
CA ASP A 146 -42.80 25.10 -10.10
C ASP A 146 -43.34 23.72 -9.61
N SER A 147 -44.05 23.76 -8.47
CA SER A 147 -45.25 22.98 -8.11
C SER A 147 -45.18 21.68 -7.27
N ASN A 148 -45.43 21.89 -5.97
CA ASN A 148 -46.63 21.49 -5.22
C ASN A 148 -46.71 20.15 -4.44
N GLY A 149 -47.07 20.28 -3.15
CA GLY A 149 -47.77 19.30 -2.29
C GLY A 149 -46.87 18.61 -1.26
N GLY A 150 -47.09 18.64 0.06
CA GLY A 150 -48.16 19.18 0.90
C GLY A 150 -48.13 18.47 2.27
N GLY A 151 -48.29 19.21 3.37
CA GLY A 151 -48.60 18.75 4.74
C GLY A 151 -47.49 17.97 5.47
N ALA A 152 -47.37 17.96 6.79
CA ALA A 152 -48.06 18.58 7.92
C ALA A 152 -47.24 18.13 9.17
N ASN A 153 -46.94 19.07 10.09
CA ASN A 153 -46.90 18.95 11.57
C ASN A 153 -46.82 17.54 12.21
N ASP A 154 -46.07 17.28 13.28
CA ASP A 154 -46.05 18.02 14.54
C ASP A 154 -44.97 17.45 15.48
N GLU A 155 -44.57 18.30 16.42
CA GLU A 155 -43.76 18.07 17.61
C GLU A 155 -44.39 17.07 18.59
N VAL A 156 -43.59 16.21 19.22
CA VAL A 156 -43.74 15.73 20.61
C VAL A 156 -42.39 15.36 21.21
#